data_AF-A0A0R3WPZ9-F1
#
_entry.id   AF-A0A0R3WPZ9-F1
#
_cell.length_a   1.000
_cell.length_b   1.000
_cell.length_c   1.000
_cell.angle_alpha   90.00
_cell.angle_beta   90.00
_cell.angle_gamma   90.00
#
_symmetry.space_group_name_H-M   'P 1'
#
loop_
_entity.id
_entity.type
_entity.pdbx_description
1 polymer ?
#
loop_
_entity_poly.entity_id
_entity_poly.type
_entity_poly.pdbx_seq_one_letter_code
_entity_poly.pdbx_strand_id
1 'polypeptide(L)'
;MGCPTEFQLELDPELEKHPLPRPPEYLKHQVYDRVDISKQDFPSFTHLMWNLVFRHKMSEIERARVIFRWIASKNMQKITFDSVPPNSPEEVLLSFKDNKTSFARIYEIMCTYAGLHCVAISGYAKGVDYFPGDHFQGLPANHSWNAVYLRGSWQLVDAHWATRYLSSGANMQDNVVYEYDDFYFLMEPQQF
;
A
#
# COMPACT_ATOMS: atom_id res chain seq x y z
N MET A 1 5.99 13.17 18.77
CA MET A 1 5.45 12.51 19.97
C MET A 1 5.48 11.01 19.70
N GLY A 2 5.99 10.20 20.62
CA GLY A 2 6.12 8.76 20.45
C GLY A 2 4.76 8.02 20.53
N CYS A 3 4.77 6.74 20.18
CA CYS A 3 3.66 5.83 20.45
C CYS A 3 3.47 5.70 21.97
N PRO A 4 2.25 5.85 22.53
CA PRO A 4 2.00 5.57 23.93
C PRO A 4 2.33 4.11 24.27
N THR A 5 2.84 3.87 25.47
CA THR A 5 3.27 2.53 25.92
C THR A 5 2.08 1.56 26.05
N GLU A 6 0.89 2.09 26.28
CA GLU A 6 -0.38 1.37 26.42
C GLU A 6 -1.08 1.07 25.09
N PHE A 7 -0.60 1.61 23.96
CA PHE A 7 -1.22 1.34 22.66
C PHE A 7 -0.92 -0.09 22.20
N GLN A 8 -1.98 -0.86 21.99
CA GLN A 8 -1.91 -2.21 21.44
C GLN A 8 -2.54 -2.22 20.06
N LEU A 9 -1.79 -2.72 19.09
CA LEU A 9 -2.26 -2.88 17.72
C LEU A 9 -2.84 -4.28 17.57
N GLU A 10 -4.16 -4.38 17.57
CA GLU A 10 -4.90 -5.64 17.49
C GLU A 10 -5.56 -5.82 16.12
N LEU A 11 -5.67 -7.08 15.70
CA LEU A 11 -6.43 -7.45 14.51
C LEU A 11 -7.90 -7.63 14.87
N ASP A 12 -8.79 -7.05 14.07
CA ASP A 12 -10.22 -7.33 14.16
C ASP A 12 -10.54 -8.64 13.41
N PRO A 13 -10.98 -9.71 14.09
CA PRO A 13 -11.31 -10.99 13.45
C PRO A 13 -12.43 -10.88 12.41
N GLU A 14 -13.31 -9.88 12.51
CA GLU A 14 -14.39 -9.71 11.54
C GLU A 14 -13.86 -9.26 10.17
N LEU A 15 -12.62 -8.76 10.08
CA LEU A 15 -12.01 -8.38 8.80
C LEU A 15 -11.72 -9.57 7.88
N GLU A 16 -11.66 -10.80 8.42
CA GLU A 16 -11.57 -12.03 7.62
C GLU A 16 -12.85 -12.27 6.79
N LYS A 17 -13.99 -11.72 7.22
CA LYS A 17 -15.27 -11.82 6.52
C LYS A 17 -15.49 -10.60 5.63
N HIS A 18 -14.83 -10.59 4.47
CA HIS A 18 -14.95 -9.48 3.54
C HIS A 18 -16.39 -9.29 3.01
N PRO A 19 -16.84 -8.03 2.80
CA PRO A 19 -18.06 -7.74 2.07
C PRO A 19 -18.08 -8.41 0.69
N LEU A 20 -19.27 -8.69 0.16
CA LEU A 20 -19.38 -9.27 -1.18
C LEU A 20 -18.69 -8.38 -2.23
N PRO A 21 -17.94 -8.96 -3.18
CA PRO A 21 -17.27 -8.20 -4.22
C PRO A 21 -18.32 -7.50 -5.09
N ARG A 22 -18.16 -6.19 -5.26
CA ARG A 22 -18.99 -5.32 -6.11
C ARG A 22 -18.12 -4.26 -6.76
N PRO A 23 -18.49 -3.74 -7.95
CA PRO A 23 -17.78 -2.61 -8.54
C PRO A 23 -17.81 -1.36 -7.64
N PRO A 24 -16.84 -0.44 -7.78
CA PRO A 24 -16.89 0.87 -7.15
C PRO A 24 -18.21 1.61 -7.43
N GLU A 25 -18.82 2.13 -6.37
CA GLU A 25 -20.11 2.85 -6.42
C GLU A 25 -19.89 4.38 -6.45
N TYR A 26 -18.68 4.84 -6.18
CA TYR A 26 -18.26 6.23 -6.29
C TYR A 26 -16.87 6.34 -6.92
N LEU A 27 -16.59 7.52 -7.47
CA LEU A 27 -15.35 7.86 -8.16
C LEU A 27 -14.45 8.70 -7.27
N LYS A 28 -13.15 8.62 -7.52
CA LYS A 28 -12.12 9.31 -6.73
C LYS A 28 -12.39 10.80 -6.56
N HIS A 29 -12.70 11.51 -7.64
CA HIS A 29 -12.88 12.97 -7.62
C HIS A 29 -14.04 13.42 -6.70
N GLN A 30 -14.93 12.50 -6.31
CA GLN A 30 -16.04 12.77 -5.40
C GLN A 30 -15.64 12.76 -3.92
N VAL A 31 -14.44 12.27 -3.57
CA VAL A 31 -14.05 12.00 -2.17
C VAL A 31 -12.63 12.47 -1.82
N TYR A 32 -11.96 13.20 -2.70
CA TYR A 32 -10.50 13.38 -2.65
C TYR A 32 -10.04 14.80 -2.29
N ASP A 33 -9.44 14.95 -1.10
CA ASP A 33 -8.82 16.20 -0.62
C ASP A 33 -7.29 16.07 -0.43
N ARG A 34 -6.52 17.16 -0.33
CA ARG A 34 -5.04 17.08 -0.13
C ARG A 34 -4.65 16.68 1.30
N VAL A 35 -3.67 15.79 1.44
CA VAL A 35 -3.05 15.37 2.71
C VAL A 35 -1.52 15.47 2.59
N ASP A 36 -0.77 15.57 3.69
CA ASP A 36 0.71 15.61 3.71
C ASP A 36 1.29 14.32 4.34
N ILE A 37 2.51 13.91 3.98
CA ILE A 37 3.11 12.61 4.39
C ILE A 37 4.33 12.79 5.31
N SER A 38 4.52 11.86 6.24
CA SER A 38 5.77 11.68 7.01
C SER A 38 6.76 10.74 6.30
N LYS A 39 8.02 11.19 6.11
CA LYS A 39 9.12 10.39 5.53
C LYS A 39 9.96 9.62 6.56
N GLN A 40 9.55 9.61 7.83
CA GLN A 40 10.36 9.08 8.94
C GLN A 40 10.47 7.55 8.94
N ASP A 41 11.56 7.05 9.50
CA ASP A 41 11.72 5.64 9.88
C ASP A 41 11.12 5.39 11.26
N PHE A 42 10.67 4.16 11.51
CA PHE A 42 10.01 3.78 12.76
C PHE A 42 10.61 2.48 13.30
N PRO A 43 10.76 2.36 14.64
CA PRO A 43 11.47 1.23 15.26
C PRO A 43 10.71 -0.10 15.19
N SER A 44 9.37 -0.07 15.13
CA SER A 44 8.52 -1.27 15.01
C SER A 44 7.28 -1.02 14.16
N PHE A 45 6.59 -2.09 13.74
CA PHE A 45 5.34 -1.99 12.98
C PHE A 45 4.25 -1.26 13.77
N THR A 46 4.14 -1.51 15.07
CA THR A 46 3.21 -0.77 15.96
C THR A 46 3.50 0.73 15.95
N HIS A 47 4.77 1.15 16.03
CA HIS A 47 5.13 2.56 15.98
C HIS A 47 4.83 3.18 14.62
N LEU A 48 5.06 2.44 13.53
CA LEU A 48 4.70 2.84 12.18
C LEU A 48 3.17 3.07 12.07
N MET A 49 2.37 2.07 12.45
CA MET A 49 0.91 2.15 12.37
C MET A 49 0.34 3.23 13.28
N TRP A 50 0.88 3.39 14.50
CA TRP A 50 0.49 4.49 15.38
C TRP A 50 0.71 5.84 14.70
N ASN A 51 1.91 6.09 14.18
CA ASN A 51 2.25 7.39 13.60
C ASN A 51 1.50 7.67 12.29
N LEU A 52 1.21 6.65 11.49
CA LEU A 52 0.48 6.81 10.24
C LEU A 52 -1.03 6.95 10.46
N VAL A 53 -1.62 6.08 11.28
CA VAL A 53 -3.08 5.85 11.29
C VAL A 53 -3.75 6.31 12.58
N PHE A 54 -3.16 6.00 13.74
CA PHE A 54 -3.86 6.12 15.03
C PHE A 54 -3.54 7.39 15.81
N ARG A 55 -2.46 8.10 15.46
CA ARG A 55 -2.07 9.36 16.11
C ARG A 55 -3.13 10.46 15.96
N HIS A 56 -3.88 10.44 14.87
CA HIS A 56 -4.94 11.40 14.57
C HIS A 56 -6.24 10.68 14.20
N LYS A 57 -7.38 11.29 14.50
CA LYS A 57 -8.68 10.75 14.08
C LYS A 57 -8.80 10.91 12.56
N MET A 58 -8.66 9.82 11.83
CA MET A 58 -8.77 9.74 10.38
C MET A 58 -10.01 8.95 9.95
N SER A 59 -10.63 9.37 8.85
CA SER A 59 -11.63 8.61 8.10
C SER A 59 -11.00 7.40 7.40
N GLU A 60 -11.82 6.43 6.98
CA GLU A 60 -11.34 5.22 6.28
C GLU A 60 -10.48 5.55 5.06
N ILE A 61 -10.91 6.53 4.25
CA ILE A 61 -10.20 6.98 3.05
C ILE A 61 -8.85 7.57 3.42
N GLU A 62 -8.79 8.41 4.46
CA GLU A 62 -7.53 9.01 4.90
C GLU A 62 -6.55 7.94 5.38
N ARG A 63 -7.00 6.95 6.17
CA ARG A 63 -6.18 5.82 6.63
C ARG A 63 -5.63 5.00 5.46
N ALA A 64 -6.50 4.60 4.54
CA ALA A 64 -6.13 3.85 3.33
C ALA A 64 -5.10 4.63 2.51
N ARG A 65 -5.25 5.95 2.42
CA ARG A 65 -4.37 6.82 1.65
C ARG A 65 -3.02 7.03 2.30
N VAL A 66 -2.95 7.30 3.60
CA VAL A 66 -1.65 7.51 4.27
C VAL A 66 -0.80 6.24 4.22
N ILE A 67 -1.41 5.05 4.33
CA ILE A 67 -0.75 3.76 4.11
C ILE A 67 -0.24 3.66 2.67
N PHE A 68 -1.11 3.89 1.69
CA PHE A 68 -0.75 3.83 0.26
C PHE A 68 0.43 4.75 -0.06
N ARG A 69 0.36 6.00 0.42
CA ARG A 69 1.41 7.01 0.19
C ARG A 69 2.71 6.67 0.89
N TRP A 70 2.66 6.14 2.12
CA TRP A 70 3.85 5.69 2.82
C TRP A 70 4.54 4.58 2.03
N ILE A 71 3.80 3.55 1.62
CA ILE A 71 4.35 2.45 0.81
C ILE A 71 4.94 2.98 -0.50
N ALA A 72 4.20 3.83 -1.22
CA ALA A 72 4.60 4.29 -2.54
C ALA A 72 5.80 5.25 -2.52
N SER A 73 6.01 5.96 -1.40
CA SER A 73 7.12 6.92 -1.24
C SER A 73 8.29 6.37 -0.41
N LYS A 74 8.21 5.15 0.11
CA LYS A 74 9.29 4.54 0.88
C LYS A 74 10.11 3.60 0.01
N ASN A 75 11.43 3.63 0.19
CA ASN A 75 12.28 2.59 -0.34
C ASN A 75 12.08 1.29 0.46
N MET A 76 11.17 0.43 -0.01
CA MET A 76 10.89 -0.86 0.63
C MET A 76 12.08 -1.83 0.64
N GLN A 77 13.12 -1.60 -0.19
CA GLN A 77 14.37 -2.35 -0.13
C GLN A 77 15.27 -1.95 1.06
N LYS A 78 15.03 -0.77 1.65
CA LYS A 78 15.87 -0.19 2.72
C LYS A 78 15.19 -0.10 4.09
N ILE A 79 13.92 -0.48 4.22
CA ILE A 79 13.22 -0.44 5.52
C ILE A 79 13.88 -1.37 6.55
N THR A 80 13.83 -1.00 7.82
CA THR A 80 14.41 -1.76 8.93
C THR A 80 13.49 -1.68 10.15
N PHE A 81 13.49 -2.73 10.96
CA PHE A 81 12.83 -2.75 12.28
C PHE A 81 13.84 -3.25 13.31
N ASP A 82 13.71 -2.81 14.56
CA ASP A 82 14.64 -3.16 15.64
C ASP A 82 14.55 -4.64 16.04
N SER A 83 13.37 -5.24 15.87
CA SER A 83 13.09 -6.66 16.15
C SER A 83 12.11 -7.21 15.11
N VAL A 84 12.33 -8.47 14.69
CA VAL A 84 11.54 -9.13 13.65
C VAL A 84 11.15 -10.54 14.14
N PRO A 85 10.09 -10.66 14.94
CA PRO A 85 9.61 -11.97 15.38
C PRO A 85 9.12 -12.82 14.19
N PRO A 86 9.22 -14.15 14.24
CA PRO A 86 8.62 -15.01 13.23
C PRO A 86 7.09 -14.82 13.14
N ASN A 87 6.54 -14.88 11.92
CA ASN A 87 5.13 -14.65 11.60
C ASN A 87 4.61 -13.24 11.98
N SER A 88 5.50 -12.25 12.07
CA SER A 88 5.12 -10.86 12.36
C SER A 88 4.86 -10.04 11.09
N PRO A 89 4.10 -8.93 11.17
CA PRO A 89 4.00 -7.98 10.07
C PRO A 89 5.37 -7.45 9.63
N GLU A 90 6.28 -7.21 10.58
CA GLU A 90 7.66 -6.81 10.30
C GLU A 90 8.37 -7.81 9.38
N GLU A 91 8.23 -9.12 9.63
CA GLU A 91 8.80 -10.18 8.80
C GLU A 91 8.24 -10.12 7.37
N VAL A 92 6.93 -9.92 7.22
CA VAL A 92 6.32 -9.81 5.89
C VAL A 92 6.80 -8.58 5.15
N LEU A 93 6.86 -7.42 5.81
CA LEU A 93 7.35 -6.18 5.20
C LEU A 93 8.82 -6.31 4.78
N LEU A 94 9.67 -6.89 5.62
CA LEU A 94 11.09 -7.08 5.32
C LEU A 94 11.36 -8.14 4.26
N SER A 95 10.47 -9.13 4.12
CA SER A 95 10.52 -10.15 3.06
C SER A 95 10.45 -9.56 1.64
N PHE A 96 10.11 -8.27 1.50
CA PHE A 96 10.13 -7.56 0.23
C PHE A 96 11.54 -7.49 -0.36
N LYS A 97 12.56 -7.41 0.51
CA LYS A 97 13.98 -7.38 0.12
C LYS A 97 14.41 -8.66 -0.60
N ASP A 98 13.80 -9.78 -0.22
CA ASP A 98 14.06 -11.10 -0.78
C ASP A 98 13.13 -11.44 -1.96
N ASN A 99 12.31 -10.49 -2.42
CA ASN A 99 11.23 -10.71 -3.40
C ASN A 99 10.23 -11.81 -2.98
N LYS A 100 10.04 -12.03 -1.68
CA LYS A 100 9.10 -13.03 -1.12
C LYS A 100 7.71 -12.47 -0.83
N THR A 101 7.52 -11.16 -0.94
CA THR A 101 6.22 -10.48 -0.83
C THR A 101 6.08 -9.41 -1.90
N SER A 102 4.88 -8.86 -2.06
CA SER A 102 4.58 -7.78 -3.00
C SER A 102 4.06 -6.54 -2.29
N PHE A 103 4.06 -5.41 -2.99
CA PHE A 103 3.39 -4.19 -2.54
C PHE A 103 1.93 -4.43 -2.17
N ALA A 104 1.22 -5.25 -2.95
CA ALA A 104 -0.19 -5.55 -2.70
C ALA A 104 -0.40 -6.29 -1.37
N ARG A 105 0.47 -7.24 -1.04
CA ARG A 105 0.42 -7.96 0.24
C ARG A 105 0.77 -7.07 1.42
N ILE A 106 1.75 -6.17 1.27
CA ILE A 106 2.10 -5.20 2.31
C ILE A 106 0.93 -4.23 2.56
N TYR A 107 0.33 -3.70 1.50
CA TYR A 107 -0.82 -2.80 1.61
C TYR A 107 -2.02 -3.48 2.28
N GLU A 108 -2.31 -4.73 1.89
CA GLU A 108 -3.36 -5.55 2.51
C GLU A 108 -3.16 -5.69 4.02
N ILE A 109 -1.97 -6.13 4.45
CA ILE A 109 -1.66 -6.30 5.88
C ILE A 109 -1.83 -4.98 6.63
N MET A 110 -1.26 -3.88 6.13
CA MET A 110 -1.37 -2.58 6.78
C MET A 110 -2.82 -2.09 6.86
N CYS A 111 -3.64 -2.33 5.82
CA CYS A 111 -5.06 -2.00 5.84
C CYS A 111 -5.85 -2.82 6.86
N THR A 112 -5.57 -4.13 6.95
CA THR A 112 -6.21 -5.00 7.96
C THR A 112 -5.91 -4.49 9.37
N TYR A 113 -4.65 -4.15 9.67
CA TYR A 113 -4.28 -3.55 10.96
C TYR A 113 -4.83 -2.14 11.18
N ALA A 114 -5.29 -1.45 10.12
CA ALA A 114 -5.96 -0.15 10.21
C ALA A 114 -7.48 -0.24 10.38
N GLY A 115 -8.03 -1.46 10.47
CA GLY A 115 -9.46 -1.69 10.58
C GLY A 115 -10.20 -1.66 9.23
N LEU A 116 -9.50 -1.91 8.11
CA LEU A 116 -10.06 -1.81 6.77
C LEU A 116 -10.10 -3.17 6.08
N HIS A 117 -11.22 -3.54 5.48
CA HIS A 117 -11.24 -4.71 4.59
C HIS A 117 -10.42 -4.40 3.35
N CYS A 118 -9.38 -5.20 3.10
CA CYS A 118 -8.53 -5.10 1.94
C CYS A 118 -8.20 -6.50 1.45
N VAL A 119 -8.16 -6.68 0.13
CA VAL A 119 -7.83 -7.95 -0.51
C VAL A 119 -6.76 -7.70 -1.57
N ALA A 120 -5.70 -8.49 -1.56
CA ALA A 120 -4.72 -8.54 -2.64
C ALA A 120 -5.28 -9.37 -3.82
N ILE A 121 -5.22 -8.80 -5.02
CA ILE A 121 -5.70 -9.39 -6.27
C ILE A 121 -4.49 -9.62 -7.17
N SER A 122 -4.30 -10.87 -7.60
CA SER A 122 -3.28 -11.23 -8.59
C SER A 122 -3.89 -11.29 -9.98
N GLY A 123 -3.23 -10.68 -10.96
CA GLY A 123 -3.72 -10.64 -12.33
C GLY A 123 -2.63 -10.25 -13.32
N TYR A 124 -3.04 -9.53 -14.37
CA TYR A 124 -2.17 -9.22 -15.49
C TYR A 124 -2.12 -7.73 -15.76
N ALA A 125 -0.92 -7.22 -16.00
CA ALA A 125 -0.72 -5.85 -16.39
C ALA A 125 0.39 -5.75 -17.46
N LYS A 126 0.29 -4.73 -18.32
CA LYS A 126 1.33 -4.46 -19.31
C LYS A 126 2.52 -3.80 -18.61
N GLY A 127 3.64 -4.53 -18.54
CA GLY A 127 4.88 -4.05 -17.96
C GLY A 127 5.65 -3.11 -18.89
N VAL A 128 6.79 -2.63 -18.41
CA VAL A 128 7.73 -1.81 -19.19
C VAL A 128 8.35 -2.55 -20.38
N ASP A 129 8.26 -3.88 -20.37
CA ASP A 129 8.76 -4.82 -21.36
C ASP A 129 7.70 -5.24 -22.39
N TYR A 130 6.47 -4.75 -22.26
CA TYR A 130 5.40 -5.02 -23.23
C TYR A 130 5.57 -4.20 -24.51
N PHE A 131 5.52 -4.87 -25.66
CA PHE A 131 5.48 -4.26 -26.99
C PHE A 131 4.13 -4.48 -27.68
N PRO A 132 3.61 -3.49 -28.44
CA PRO A 132 2.43 -3.69 -29.27
C PRO A 132 2.62 -4.87 -30.23
N GLY A 133 1.76 -5.87 -30.11
CA GLY A 133 1.85 -7.13 -30.87
C GLY A 133 2.27 -8.33 -30.03
N ASP A 134 2.75 -8.12 -28.81
CA ASP A 134 3.06 -9.22 -27.90
C ASP A 134 1.84 -10.08 -27.60
N HIS A 135 2.03 -11.39 -27.62
CA HIS A 135 1.00 -12.35 -27.28
C HIS A 135 0.82 -12.42 -25.77
N PHE A 136 -0.44 -12.52 -25.35
CA PHE A 136 -0.77 -12.77 -23.96
C PHE A 136 -0.29 -14.17 -23.56
N GLN A 137 0.69 -14.23 -22.67
CA GLN A 137 1.29 -15.49 -22.24
C GLN A 137 0.41 -16.28 -21.24
N GLY A 138 -0.65 -15.66 -20.71
CA GLY A 138 -1.47 -16.28 -19.67
C GLY A 138 -0.69 -16.43 -18.38
N LEU A 139 -0.89 -17.55 -17.69
CA LEU A 139 -0.29 -17.81 -16.37
C LEU A 139 1.24 -17.98 -16.42
N PRO A 140 1.97 -17.61 -15.36
CA PRO A 140 1.46 -17.03 -14.11
C PRO A 140 1.08 -15.54 -14.22
N ALA A 141 0.20 -15.09 -13.32
CA ALA A 141 -0.08 -13.67 -13.12
C ALA A 141 1.24 -12.89 -12.96
N ASN A 142 1.37 -11.77 -13.66
CA ASN A 142 2.60 -10.96 -13.68
C ASN A 142 2.48 -9.69 -12.82
N HIS A 143 1.32 -9.42 -12.23
CA HIS A 143 1.09 -8.24 -11.41
C HIS A 143 0.06 -8.47 -10.30
N SER A 144 0.07 -7.59 -9.31
CA SER A 144 -0.88 -7.63 -8.19
C SER A 144 -1.24 -6.23 -7.70
N TRP A 145 -2.51 -6.03 -7.39
CA TRP A 145 -3.07 -4.79 -6.84
C TRP A 145 -4.03 -5.10 -5.70
N ASN A 146 -4.75 -4.10 -5.18
CA ASN A 146 -5.69 -4.29 -4.08
C ASN A 146 -7.10 -3.79 -4.43
N ALA A 147 -8.09 -4.43 -3.82
CA ALA A 147 -9.40 -3.85 -3.58
C ALA A 147 -9.54 -3.56 -2.09
N VAL A 148 -9.91 -2.33 -1.73
CA VAL A 148 -10.13 -1.88 -0.35
C VAL A 148 -11.58 -1.40 -0.20
N TYR A 149 -12.25 -1.81 0.88
CA TYR A 149 -13.64 -1.43 1.15
C TYR A 149 -13.67 -0.15 1.97
N LEU A 150 -14.18 0.93 1.36
CA LEU A 150 -14.17 2.27 1.93
C LEU A 150 -15.54 2.90 1.72
N ARG A 151 -16.16 3.41 2.80
CA ARG A 151 -17.48 4.06 2.77
C ARG A 151 -18.55 3.20 2.07
N GLY A 152 -18.58 1.91 2.37
CA GLY A 152 -19.58 1.00 1.82
C GLY A 152 -19.31 0.49 0.40
N SER A 153 -18.16 0.84 -0.20
CA SER A 153 -17.84 0.45 -1.58
C SER A 153 -16.41 -0.04 -1.73
N TRP A 154 -16.21 -1.05 -2.60
CA TRP A 154 -14.88 -1.51 -2.98
C TRP A 154 -14.20 -0.51 -3.91
N GLN A 155 -12.91 -0.28 -3.71
CA GLN A 155 -12.11 0.68 -4.46
C GLN A 155 -10.78 0.06 -4.84
N LEU A 156 -10.28 0.38 -6.05
CA LEU A 156 -9.04 -0.19 -6.58
C LEU A 156 -7.83 0.66 -6.18
N VAL A 157 -6.77 0.00 -5.73
CA VAL A 157 -5.51 0.64 -5.33
C VAL A 157 -4.34 -0.17 -5.87
N ASP A 158 -3.37 0.50 -6.51
CA ASP A 158 -2.13 -0.12 -6.95
C ASP A 158 -0.92 0.62 -6.39
N ALA A 159 -0.40 0.12 -5.26
CA ALA A 159 0.78 0.71 -4.62
C ALA A 159 2.07 0.45 -5.40
N HIS A 160 2.15 -0.59 -6.25
CA HIS A 160 3.36 -0.86 -7.02
C HIS A 160 3.52 0.20 -8.13
N TRP A 161 2.49 0.40 -8.96
CA TRP A 161 2.55 1.40 -10.02
C TRP A 161 2.55 2.84 -9.52
N ALA A 162 2.05 3.08 -8.31
CA ALA A 162 2.21 4.36 -7.64
C ALA A 162 3.68 4.70 -7.33
N THR A 163 4.57 3.72 -7.17
CA THR A 163 5.97 3.99 -6.85
C THR A 163 6.67 4.59 -8.06
N ARG A 164 7.14 5.84 -7.94
CA ARG A 164 7.98 6.46 -8.96
C ARG A 164 9.42 6.55 -8.48
N TYR A 165 10.30 5.87 -9.20
CA TYR A 165 11.73 6.02 -9.06
C TYR A 165 12.19 7.20 -9.92
N LEU A 166 12.24 8.40 -9.38
CA LEU A 166 12.94 9.50 -10.06
C LEU A 166 14.44 9.35 -9.79
N SER A 167 15.17 8.85 -10.78
CA SER A 167 16.61 9.10 -10.85
C SER A 167 16.79 10.54 -11.33
N SER A 168 17.23 11.43 -10.43
CA SER A 168 17.72 12.74 -10.85
C SER A 168 18.82 12.54 -11.89
N GLY A 169 18.69 13.16 -13.06
CA GLY A 169 19.54 12.98 -14.24
C GLY A 169 20.98 13.51 -14.10
N ALA A 170 21.56 13.49 -12.90
CA ALA A 170 22.97 13.74 -12.67
C ALA A 170 23.55 12.55 -11.92
N ASN A 171 24.63 11.97 -12.47
CA ASN A 171 25.40 10.85 -11.93
C ASN A 171 25.87 11.08 -10.48
N MET A 172 24.96 10.93 -9.53
CA MET A 172 25.22 10.82 -8.09
C MET A 172 24.29 9.76 -7.54
N GLN A 173 24.87 8.63 -7.13
CA GLN A 173 24.18 7.43 -6.62
C GLN A 173 23.24 7.66 -5.41
N ASP A 174 23.12 8.88 -4.89
CA ASP A 174 22.46 9.19 -3.62
C ASP A 174 21.20 10.07 -3.69
N ASN A 175 20.73 10.48 -4.88
CA ASN A 175 19.54 11.35 -5.00
C ASN A 175 18.36 10.67 -5.72
N VAL A 176 17.94 9.50 -5.25
CA VAL A 176 16.65 8.92 -5.64
C VAL A 176 15.55 9.60 -4.82
N VAL A 177 14.79 10.49 -5.45
CA VAL A 177 13.60 11.09 -4.84
C VAL A 177 12.44 10.13 -5.09
N TYR A 178 11.88 9.59 -4.02
CA TYR A 178 10.66 8.80 -4.06
C TYR A 178 9.48 9.77 -4.14
N GLU A 179 9.05 10.02 -5.37
CA GLU A 179 7.72 10.56 -5.63
C GLU A 179 6.74 9.40 -5.81
N TYR A 180 5.46 9.68 -5.61
CA TYR A 180 4.42 8.68 -5.79
C TYR A 180 3.34 9.28 -6.70
N ASP A 181 2.74 8.44 -7.52
CA ASP A 181 1.65 8.84 -8.39
C ASP A 181 0.31 8.52 -7.72
N ASP A 182 -0.33 9.58 -7.22
CA ASP A 182 -1.64 9.49 -6.58
C ASP A 182 -2.69 8.91 -7.53
N PHE A 183 -2.50 8.92 -8.86
CA PHE A 183 -3.38 8.33 -9.88
C PHE A 183 -3.84 6.90 -9.50
N TYR A 184 -2.92 6.07 -9.03
CA TYR A 184 -3.16 4.66 -8.71
C TYR A 184 -3.92 4.41 -7.39
N PHE A 185 -4.34 5.46 -6.69
CA PHE A 185 -5.21 5.36 -5.53
C PHE A 185 -6.67 5.67 -5.89
N LEU A 186 -7.59 4.76 -5.54
CA LEU A 186 -9.01 4.79 -5.89
C LEU A 186 -9.22 4.95 -7.40
N MET A 187 -8.46 4.22 -8.19
CA MET A 187 -8.51 4.36 -9.64
C MET A 187 -9.85 3.85 -10.17
N GLU A 188 -10.42 4.58 -11.12
CA GLU A 188 -11.70 4.21 -11.73
C GLU A 188 -11.53 2.92 -12.56
N PRO A 189 -12.47 1.95 -12.53
CA PRO A 189 -12.31 0.68 -13.23
C PRO A 189 -12.06 0.80 -14.73
N GLN A 190 -12.53 1.87 -15.38
CA GLN A 190 -12.30 2.12 -16.80
C GLN A 190 -10.88 2.62 -17.11
N GLN A 191 -10.15 3.04 -16.08
CA GLN A 191 -8.79 3.56 -16.15
C GLN A 191 -7.75 2.56 -15.65
N PHE A 192 -8.19 1.42 -15.08
CA PHE A 192 -7.36 0.36 -14.51
C PHE A 192 -6.83 -0.63 -15.55
#